data_AF-A0A954PEA3-F1
#
_entry.id   AF-A0A954PEA3-F1
#
_cell.length_a   1.000
_cell.length_b   1.000
_cell.length_c   1.000
_cell.angle_alpha   90.00
_cell.angle_beta   90.00
_cell.angle_gamma   90.00
#
_symmetry.space_group_name_H-M   'P 1'
#
loop_
_entity.id
_entity.type
_entity.pdbx_description
1 polymer ?
#
loop_
_entity_poly.entity_id
_entity_poly.type
_entity_poly.pdbx_seq_one_letter_code
_entity_poly.pdbx_strand_id
1 'polypeptide(L)'
;LKSAVLTTHGGALRDLRRHEEAKRLAEEAHSLAESDYRPCTLLGAIHIELGQSAEGHAWYKKAEARGAPPEHVDRELRAVLGRLPESKRTAIMQELVASDADRYEWLRRAF
;
A
#
# COMPACT_ATOMS: atom_id res chain seq x y z
N LEU A 1 -11.60 11.59 14.09
CA LEU A 1 -11.97 12.35 12.86
C LEU A 1 -10.75 12.81 12.07
N LYS A 2 -9.77 13.50 12.68
CA LYS A 2 -8.59 14.04 11.97
C LYS A 2 -7.81 12.99 11.16
N SER A 3 -7.50 11.82 11.73
CA SER A 3 -6.81 10.73 11.01
C SER A 3 -7.53 10.31 9.71
N ALA A 4 -8.85 10.15 9.74
CA ALA A 4 -9.63 9.80 8.56
C ALA A 4 -9.56 10.88 7.46
N VAL A 5 -9.64 12.17 7.84
CA VAL A 5 -9.51 13.29 6.90
C VAL A 5 -8.13 13.30 6.25
N LEU A 6 -7.08 13.11 7.04
CA LEU A 6 -5.70 13.04 6.54
C LEU A 6 -5.49 11.83 5.62
N THR A 7 -6.08 10.68 5.93
CA THR A 7 -6.02 9.48 5.07
C THR A 7 -6.69 9.75 3.73
N THR A 8 -7.89 10.32 3.72
CA THR A 8 -8.59 10.67 2.48
C THR A 8 -7.83 11.71 1.67
N HIS A 9 -7.30 12.75 2.32
CA HIS A 9 -6.50 13.78 1.66
C HIS A 9 -5.19 13.19 1.10
N GLY A 10 -4.51 12.33 1.87
CA GLY A 10 -3.32 11.60 1.41
C GLY A 10 -3.62 10.72 0.20
N GLY A 11 -4.76 10.02 0.18
CA GLY A 11 -5.22 9.25 -0.98
C GLY A 11 -5.41 10.13 -2.22
N ALA A 12 -6.03 11.30 -2.09
CA ALA A 12 -6.18 12.24 -3.19
C ALA A 12 -4.82 12.76 -3.71
N LEU A 13 -3.87 13.06 -2.81
CA LEU A 13 -2.52 13.48 -3.20
C LEU A 13 -1.74 12.36 -3.88
N ARG A 14 -1.89 11.11 -3.43
CA ARG A 14 -1.32 9.91 -4.08
C ARG A 14 -1.83 9.80 -5.51
N ASP A 15 -3.14 9.91 -5.71
CA ASP A 15 -3.74 9.82 -7.05
C ASP A 15 -3.25 10.96 -7.98
N LEU A 16 -2.89 12.12 -7.41
CA LEU A 16 -2.21 13.24 -8.12
C LEU A 16 -0.68 13.06 -8.25
N ARG A 17 -0.14 11.89 -7.89
CA ARG A 17 1.30 11.56 -7.92
C ARG A 17 2.19 12.45 -7.03
N ARG A 18 1.60 13.12 -6.03
CA ARG A 18 2.30 13.92 -5.01
C ARG A 18 2.71 13.03 -3.83
N HIS A 19 3.52 12.01 -4.12
CA HIS A 19 3.78 10.90 -3.18
C HIS A 19 4.40 11.35 -1.84
N GLU A 20 5.32 12.31 -1.83
CA GLU A 20 5.94 12.81 -0.59
C GLU A 20 4.92 13.44 0.36
N GLU A 21 4.00 14.24 -0.18
CA GLU A 21 2.96 14.89 0.62
C GLU A 21 1.89 13.88 1.05
N ALA A 22 1.51 12.96 0.16
CA ALA A 22 0.62 11.86 0.48
C ALA A 22 1.17 11.01 1.64
N LYS A 23 2.46 10.68 1.58
CA LYS A 23 3.17 9.90 2.60
C LYS A 23 3.15 10.62 3.95
N ARG A 24 3.52 11.90 3.97
CA ARG A 24 3.50 12.71 5.21
C ARG A 24 2.11 12.74 5.85
N LEU A 25 1.05 12.92 5.06
CA LEU A 25 -0.32 12.90 5.58
C LEU A 25 -0.73 11.52 6.09
N ALA A 26 -0.31 10.44 5.41
CA ALA A 26 -0.59 9.08 5.82
C ALA A 26 0.17 8.69 7.11
N GLU A 27 1.41 9.15 7.28
CA GLU A 27 2.19 9.00 8.50
C GLU A 27 1.56 9.77 9.68
N GLU A 28 1.13 11.02 9.46
CA GLU A 28 0.39 11.78 10.48
C GLU A 28 -0.96 11.13 10.80
N ALA A 29 -1.67 10.63 9.79
CA ALA A 29 -2.92 9.90 10.00
C ALA A 29 -2.69 8.64 10.86
N HIS A 30 -1.60 7.92 10.61
CA HIS A 30 -1.24 6.74 11.38
C HIS A 30 -0.89 7.10 12.83
N SER A 31 -0.07 8.12 13.07
CA SER A 31 0.30 8.52 14.45
C SER A 31 -0.89 8.98 15.28
N LEU A 32 -1.92 9.56 14.64
CA LEU A 32 -3.16 9.97 15.31
C LEU A 32 -4.13 8.81 15.59
N ALA A 33 -3.97 7.67 14.94
CA ALA A 33 -4.84 6.50 15.09
C ALA A 33 -4.05 5.22 14.81
N GLU A 34 -3.17 4.84 15.75
CA GLU A 34 -2.23 3.76 15.52
C GLU A 34 -2.88 2.39 15.31
N SER A 35 -4.06 2.16 15.87
CA SER A 35 -4.83 0.92 15.70
C SER A 35 -5.64 0.87 14.40
N ASP A 36 -5.72 1.97 13.65
CA ASP A 36 -6.46 2.03 12.39
C ASP A 36 -5.63 1.45 11.25
N TYR A 37 -6.22 0.53 10.48
CA TYR A 37 -5.54 -0.09 9.35
C TYR A 37 -5.52 0.80 8.10
N ARG A 38 -6.43 1.78 7.96
CA ARG A 38 -6.59 2.56 6.72
C ARG A 38 -5.38 3.44 6.37
N PRO A 39 -4.72 4.13 7.32
CA PRO A 39 -3.45 4.79 7.04
C PRO A 39 -2.36 3.80 6.58
N CYS A 40 -2.40 2.56 7.06
CA CYS A 40 -1.42 1.54 6.71
C CYS A 40 -1.61 1.04 5.27
N THR A 41 -2.85 0.82 4.83
CA THR A 41 -3.12 0.44 3.44
C THR A 41 -2.69 1.56 2.48
N LEU A 42 -2.92 2.82 2.84
CA LEU A 42 -2.44 3.97 2.06
C LEU A 42 -0.90 4.02 2.00
N LEU A 43 -0.21 3.86 3.14
CA LEU A 43 1.26 3.83 3.18
C LEU A 43 1.81 2.68 2.34
N GLY A 44 1.21 1.49 2.44
CA GLY A 44 1.54 0.34 1.60
C GLY A 44 1.46 0.70 0.11
N ALA A 45 0.34 1.27 -0.33
CA ALA A 45 0.17 1.69 -1.71
C ALA A 45 1.22 2.70 -2.19
N ILE A 46 1.49 3.74 -1.38
CA ILE A 46 2.47 4.78 -1.71
C ILE A 46 3.87 4.18 -1.87
N HIS A 47 4.30 3.32 -0.93
CA HIS A 47 5.61 2.67 -1.00
C HIS A 47 5.74 1.79 -2.25
N ILE A 48 4.70 1.02 -2.60
CA ILE A 48 4.70 0.24 -3.84
C ILE A 48 4.80 1.14 -5.08
N GLU A 49 4.05 2.25 -5.15
CA GLU A 49 4.14 3.20 -6.26
C GLU A 49 5.54 3.83 -6.40
N LEU A 50 6.25 3.99 -5.28
CA LEU A 50 7.64 4.44 -5.22
C LEU A 50 8.66 3.34 -5.57
N GLY A 51 8.23 2.08 -5.69
CA GLY A 51 9.13 0.93 -5.93
C GLY A 51 9.82 0.41 -4.68
N GLN A 52 9.31 0.76 -3.51
CA GLN A 52 9.81 0.35 -2.20
C GLN A 52 9.03 -0.87 -1.72
N SER A 53 9.25 -2.02 -2.38
CA SER A 53 8.43 -3.23 -2.20
C SER A 53 8.46 -3.78 -0.78
N ALA A 54 9.63 -3.76 -0.13
CA ALA A 54 9.80 -4.26 1.23
C ALA A 54 9.01 -3.42 2.25
N GLU A 55 9.10 -2.09 2.16
CA GLU A 55 8.34 -1.17 2.99
C GLU A 55 6.83 -1.28 2.71
N GLY A 56 6.45 -1.40 1.43
CA GLY A 56 5.06 -1.61 1.04
C GLY A 56 4.47 -2.88 1.66
N HIS A 57 5.19 -4.00 1.56
CA HIS A 57 4.83 -5.27 2.21
C HIS A 57 4.69 -5.10 3.73
N ALA A 58 5.66 -4.45 4.38
CA ALA A 58 5.64 -4.25 5.83
C ALA A 58 4.40 -3.45 6.28
N TRP A 59 4.00 -2.43 5.53
CA TRP A 59 2.79 -1.66 5.81
C TRP A 59 1.51 -2.44 5.56
N TYR A 60 1.45 -3.25 4.51
CA TYR A 60 0.31 -4.13 4.26
C TYR A 60 0.15 -5.20 5.35
N LYS A 61 1.24 -5.85 5.76
CA LYS A 61 1.24 -6.79 6.88
C LYS A 61 0.76 -6.13 8.17
N LYS A 62 1.18 -4.89 8.42
CA LYS A 62 0.71 -4.10 9.56
C LYS A 62 -0.78 -3.75 9.46
N ALA A 63 -1.29 -3.49 8.25
CA ALA A 63 -2.72 -3.26 8.03
C ALA A 63 -3.55 -4.51 8.38
N GLU A 64 -3.13 -5.69 7.91
CA GLU A 64 -3.79 -6.97 8.19
C GLU A 64 -3.76 -7.31 9.69
N ALA A 65 -2.62 -7.09 10.34
CA ALA A 65 -2.49 -7.24 11.80
C ALA A 65 -3.41 -6.30 12.59
N ARG A 66 -3.90 -5.22 11.96
CA ARG A 66 -4.86 -4.24 12.52
C ARG A 66 -6.30 -4.49 12.03
N GLY A 67 -6.56 -5.63 11.42
CA GLY A 67 -7.89 -6.06 11.01
C GLY A 67 -8.29 -5.63 9.60
N ALA A 68 -7.36 -5.18 8.75
CA ALA A 68 -7.66 -5.07 7.32
C ALA A 68 -7.97 -6.47 6.77
N PRO A 69 -9.09 -6.67 6.06
CA PRO A 69 -9.32 -7.92 5.35
C PRO A 69 -8.24 -8.11 4.26
N PRO A 70 -7.58 -9.28 4.15
CA PRO A 70 -6.53 -9.52 3.16
C PRO A 70 -6.97 -9.22 1.72
N GLU A 71 -8.24 -9.49 1.38
CA GLU A 71 -8.83 -9.20 0.09
C GLU A 71 -8.94 -7.69 -0.21
N HIS A 72 -9.01 -6.84 0.82
CA HIS A 72 -8.97 -5.39 0.66
C HIS A 72 -7.56 -4.93 0.30
N VAL A 73 -6.54 -5.48 0.97
CA VAL A 73 -5.13 -5.25 0.66
C VAL A 73 -4.81 -5.73 -0.76
N ASP A 74 -5.30 -6.90 -1.16
CA ASP A 74 -5.10 -7.45 -2.51
C ASP A 74 -5.71 -6.57 -3.59
N ARG A 75 -6.88 -6.00 -3.32
CA ARG A 75 -7.54 -5.07 -4.25
C ARG A 75 -6.73 -3.80 -4.43
N GLU A 76 -6.25 -3.21 -3.33
CA GLU A 76 -5.39 -2.03 -3.38
C GLU A 76 -4.08 -2.32 -4.12
N LEU A 77 -3.39 -3.42 -3.77
CA LEU A 77 -2.15 -3.82 -4.43
C LEU A 77 -2.35 -4.07 -5.93
N ARG A 78 -3.43 -4.76 -6.32
CA ARG A 78 -3.77 -4.96 -7.74
C ARG A 78 -4.00 -3.62 -8.46
N ALA A 79 -4.73 -2.70 -7.84
CA ALA A 79 -5.00 -1.38 -8.42
C ALA A 79 -3.72 -0.57 -8.62
N VAL A 80 -2.81 -0.60 -7.64
CA VAL A 80 -1.50 0.06 -7.73
C VAL A 80 -0.67 -0.55 -8.86
N LEU A 81 -0.49 -1.88 -8.85
CA LEU A 81 0.32 -2.58 -9.86
C LEU A 81 -0.20 -2.35 -11.29
N GLY A 82 -1.54 -2.34 -11.46
CA GLY A 82 -2.18 -2.10 -12.76
C GLY A 82 -1.88 -0.72 -13.37
N ARG A 83 -1.45 0.27 -12.57
CA ARG A 83 -1.09 1.62 -13.04
C ARG A 83 0.40 1.78 -13.33
N LEU A 84 1.22 0.79 -12.98
CA LEU A 84 2.67 0.87 -13.16
C LEU A 84 3.08 0.39 -14.56
N PRO A 85 4.20 0.92 -15.12
CA PRO A 85 4.83 0.34 -16.30
C PRO A 85 5.15 -1.14 -16.09
N GLU A 86 5.06 -1.95 -17.14
CA GLU A 86 5.24 -3.40 -17.07
C GLU A 86 6.54 -3.83 -16.39
N SER A 87 7.67 -3.22 -16.77
CA SER A 87 8.97 -3.52 -16.18
C SER A 87 9.00 -3.31 -14.66
N LYS A 88 8.43 -2.18 -14.19
CA LYS A 88 8.35 -1.85 -12.77
C LYS A 88 7.36 -2.76 -12.04
N ARG A 89 6.21 -3.06 -12.64
CA ARG A 89 5.21 -3.99 -12.10
C ARG A 89 5.83 -5.37 -11.88
N THR A 90 6.51 -5.91 -12.88
CA THR A 90 7.14 -7.25 -12.81
C THR A 90 8.22 -7.32 -11.73
N ALA A 91 9.08 -6.29 -11.63
CA ALA A 91 10.11 -6.23 -10.59
C ALA A 91 9.50 -6.25 -9.17
N ILE A 92 8.50 -5.40 -8.92
CA ILE A 92 7.80 -5.35 -7.62
C ILE A 92 7.11 -6.68 -7.31
N MET A 93 6.44 -7.29 -8.29
CA MET A 93 5.79 -8.59 -8.09
C MET A 93 6.79 -9.68 -7.69
N GLN A 94 7.96 -9.73 -8.34
CA GLN A 94 9.02 -10.68 -7.99
C GLN A 94 9.54 -10.45 -6.56
N GLU A 95 9.76 -9.19 -6.18
CA GLU A 95 10.23 -8.83 -4.83
C GLU A 95 9.19 -9.17 -3.75
N LEU A 96 7.90 -8.88 -3.98
CA LEU A 96 6.83 -9.22 -3.05
C LEU A 96 6.71 -10.74 -2.89
N VAL A 97 6.70 -11.49 -3.98
CA VAL A 97 6.61 -12.96 -3.92
C VAL A 97 7.85 -13.58 -3.28
N ALA A 98 9.03 -12.99 -3.46
CA ALA A 98 10.23 -13.40 -2.74
C ALA A 98 10.14 -13.10 -1.23
N SER A 99 9.45 -12.03 -0.82
CA SER A 99 9.28 -11.68 0.59
C SER A 99 8.27 -12.57 1.32
N ASP A 100 7.18 -12.98 0.65
CA ASP A 100 6.12 -13.80 1.23
C ASP A 100 5.37 -14.54 0.10
N ALA A 101 5.86 -15.72 -0.24
CA ALA A 101 5.38 -16.49 -1.38
C ALA A 101 3.91 -16.90 -1.20
N ASP A 102 3.52 -17.31 0.00
CA ASP A 102 2.16 -17.77 0.30
C ASP A 102 1.17 -16.61 0.24
N ARG A 103 1.53 -15.44 0.81
CA ARG A 103 0.67 -14.25 0.79
C ARG A 103 0.44 -13.72 -0.62
N TYR A 104 1.43 -13.81 -1.50
CA TYR A 104 1.43 -13.18 -2.81
C TYR A 104 1.38 -14.15 -4.00
N GLU A 105 1.13 -15.44 -3.77
CA GLU A 105 0.98 -16.45 -4.84
C GLU A 105 -0.03 -16.02 -5.92
N TRP A 106 -1.09 -15.31 -5.53
CA TRP A 106 -2.10 -14.80 -6.45
C TRP A 106 -1.54 -13.82 -7.50
N LEU A 107 -0.43 -13.12 -7.21
CA LEU A 107 0.22 -12.22 -8.17
C LEU A 107 0.70 -12.98 -9.41
N ARG A 108 1.12 -14.24 -9.28
CA ARG A 108 1.60 -15.06 -10.40
C ARG A 108 0.50 -15.42 -11.40
N ARG A 109 -0.77 -15.25 -11.04
CA ARG A 109 -1.94 -15.63 -11.85
C ARG A 109 -2.76 -14.42 -12.32
N ALA A 110 -2.44 -13.22 -11.85
CA ALA A 110 -3.28 -12.04 -11.98
C ALA A 110 -2.81 -11.02 -13.05
N PHE A 111 -1.60 -11.18 -13.57
CA PHE A 111 -0.99 -10.34 -14.61
C PHE A 111 -0.24 -11.23 -15.59
#